data_AF-A0A1B1TBT9-F1
#
_entry.id   AF-A0A1B1TBT9-F1
#
_cell.length_a   1.000
_cell.length_b   1.000
_cell.length_c   1.000
_cell.angle_alpha   90.00
_cell.angle_beta   90.00
_cell.angle_gamma   90.00
#
_symmetry.space_group_name_H-M   'P 1'
#
loop_
_entity.id
_entity.type
_entity.pdbx_description
1 polymer ?
#
loop_
_entity_poly.entity_id
_entity_poly.type
_entity_poly.pdbx_seq_one_letter_code
_entity_poly.pdbx_strand_id
1 'polypeptide(L)'
;MDITVLGAGVSGITTAIRLLESGFKVTILTRNMSPNTVSDVAAAWWYPFLAEPVEKTNKWSSETFYELIRLKNEENVDCITLRLGREYLKEKCELPGWSSEIPHFRILEDSEIINGYNFGWEIEAPVIEMNHYMPWLLAKFEKLGGLYELREFSSLQEVPGEIIVNCCGLGGRDLCNDRELRPVRGQVVYIKQDPGFGRFDQKPETLTYTIPRRDVTVLGGTAQKDDWEENIRPEDTETILSKCEELWPELNRDNIVGTAVGLRPSRYEVRLEEEMINGKKVIHNYGHGGAGVTLSWGCADEIVEMIKISMQI
;
A
#
# COMPACT_ATOMS: atom_id res chain seq x y z
N MET A 1 -14.65 -15.92 -19.62
CA MET A 1 -13.19 -15.98 -19.76
C MET A 1 -12.62 -16.13 -18.37
N ASP A 2 -11.69 -17.06 -18.19
CA ASP A 2 -11.07 -17.34 -16.91
C ASP A 2 -9.75 -16.59 -16.80
N ILE A 3 -9.55 -15.87 -15.69
CA ILE A 3 -8.35 -15.09 -15.40
C ILE A 3 -7.74 -15.60 -14.11
N THR A 4 -6.43 -15.84 -14.13
CA THR A 4 -5.68 -16.26 -12.94
C THR A 4 -4.92 -15.06 -12.36
N VAL A 5 -5.25 -14.67 -11.14
CA VAL A 5 -4.53 -13.62 -10.40
C VAL A 5 -3.52 -14.28 -9.47
N LEU A 6 -2.29 -13.80 -9.45
CA LEU A 6 -1.22 -14.34 -8.62
C LEU A 6 -0.98 -13.44 -7.40
N GLY A 7 -1.10 -14.00 -6.20
CA GLY A 7 -0.90 -13.26 -4.95
C GLY A 7 -2.20 -12.75 -4.34
N ALA A 8 -2.33 -12.93 -3.03
CA ALA A 8 -3.47 -12.45 -2.23
C ALA A 8 -3.11 -11.30 -1.27
N GLY A 9 -2.14 -10.47 -1.67
CA GLY A 9 -1.96 -9.16 -1.04
C GLY A 9 -2.99 -8.15 -1.55
N VAL A 10 -2.93 -6.91 -1.05
CA VAL A 10 -3.90 -5.85 -1.40
C VAL A 10 -4.04 -5.68 -2.92
N SER A 11 -2.93 -5.60 -3.66
CA SER A 11 -2.94 -5.45 -5.13
C SER A 11 -3.64 -6.61 -5.84
N GLY A 12 -3.45 -7.84 -5.36
CA GLY A 12 -4.06 -9.02 -5.97
C GLY A 12 -5.55 -9.10 -5.71
N ILE A 13 -5.97 -8.90 -4.46
CA ILE A 13 -7.40 -9.01 -4.10
C ILE A 13 -8.22 -7.87 -4.70
N THR A 14 -7.75 -6.62 -4.67
CA THR A 14 -8.47 -5.50 -5.31
C THR A 14 -8.61 -5.71 -6.82
N THR A 15 -7.54 -6.18 -7.48
CA THR A 15 -7.57 -6.53 -8.91
C THR A 15 -8.58 -7.65 -9.19
N ALA A 16 -8.55 -8.71 -8.39
CA ALA A 16 -9.46 -9.83 -8.54
C ALA A 16 -10.94 -9.41 -8.36
N ILE A 17 -11.23 -8.54 -7.40
CA ILE A 17 -12.56 -7.95 -7.19
C ILE A 17 -13.00 -7.17 -8.43
N ARG A 18 -12.18 -6.24 -8.94
CA ARG A 18 -12.54 -5.43 -10.12
C ARG A 18 -12.78 -6.29 -11.38
N LEU A 19 -12.03 -7.37 -11.54
CA LEU A 19 -12.23 -8.33 -12.61
C LEU A 19 -13.56 -9.08 -12.47
N LEU A 20 -13.92 -9.54 -11.26
CA LEU A 20 -15.22 -10.17 -11.00
C LEU A 20 -16.38 -9.19 -11.23
N GLU A 21 -16.26 -7.94 -10.75
CA GLU A 21 -17.26 -6.87 -10.99
C GLU A 21 -17.43 -6.58 -12.49
N SER A 22 -16.39 -6.82 -13.29
CA SER A 22 -16.43 -6.71 -14.76
C SER A 22 -16.92 -7.96 -15.49
N GLY A 23 -17.38 -8.99 -14.76
CA GLY A 23 -17.99 -10.20 -15.33
C GLY A 23 -17.00 -11.29 -15.74
N PHE A 24 -15.72 -11.18 -15.37
CA PHE A 24 -14.75 -12.25 -15.58
C PHE A 24 -14.89 -13.33 -14.50
N LYS A 25 -14.40 -14.55 -14.80
CA LYS A 25 -14.23 -15.60 -13.80
C LYS A 25 -12.80 -15.52 -13.29
N VAL A 26 -12.61 -15.44 -11.98
CA VAL A 26 -11.30 -15.17 -11.39
C VAL A 26 -10.93 -16.24 -10.37
N THR A 27 -9.71 -16.76 -10.49
CA THR A 27 -9.08 -17.59 -9.46
C THR A 27 -7.79 -16.93 -8.98
N ILE A 28 -7.63 -16.77 -7.67
CA ILE A 28 -6.37 -16.34 -7.05
C ILE A 28 -5.49 -17.56 -6.76
N LEU A 29 -4.28 -17.61 -7.28
CA LEU A 29 -3.24 -18.55 -6.84
C LEU A 29 -2.24 -17.83 -5.94
N THR A 30 -1.98 -18.38 -4.76
CA THR A 30 -1.06 -17.73 -3.83
C THR A 30 -0.38 -18.69 -2.87
N ARG A 31 0.81 -18.30 -2.39
CA ARG A 31 1.52 -19.00 -1.32
C ARG A 31 0.95 -18.69 0.07
N ASN A 32 0.56 -17.42 0.29
CA ASN A 32 0.17 -16.92 1.60
C ASN A 32 -1.12 -16.09 1.49
N MET A 33 -1.90 -16.09 2.57
CA MET A 33 -3.12 -15.29 2.74
C MET A 33 -2.99 -14.47 4.02
N SER A 34 -3.85 -13.47 4.20
CA SER A 34 -4.00 -12.74 5.47
C SER A 34 -4.19 -13.74 6.62
N PRO A 35 -3.49 -13.58 7.76
CA PRO A 35 -2.69 -12.42 8.18
C PRO A 35 -1.18 -12.49 7.83
N ASN A 36 -0.79 -13.34 6.88
CA ASN A 36 0.62 -13.66 6.58
C ASN A 36 1.14 -13.00 5.30
N THR A 37 0.65 -11.81 4.96
CA THR A 37 1.11 -11.03 3.81
C THR A 37 1.74 -9.71 4.25
N VAL A 38 2.60 -9.12 3.42
CA VAL A 38 3.13 -7.77 3.70
C VAL A 38 2.03 -6.72 3.81
N SER A 39 0.86 -6.94 3.18
CA SER A 39 -0.29 -6.03 3.28
C SER A 39 -0.87 -5.98 4.69
N ASP A 40 -0.77 -7.06 5.47
CA ASP A 40 -1.26 -7.10 6.86
C ASP A 40 -0.42 -6.23 7.81
N VAL A 41 0.86 -6.02 7.48
CA VAL A 41 1.81 -5.22 8.27
C VAL A 41 1.72 -3.72 7.96
N ALA A 42 1.13 -3.35 6.82
CA ALA A 42 1.09 -1.97 6.37
C ALA A 42 0.42 -1.06 7.42
N ALA A 43 1.05 0.08 7.71
CA ALA A 43 0.46 1.12 8.56
C ALA A 43 -0.81 1.70 7.92
N ALA A 44 -0.82 1.73 6.58
CA ALA A 44 -1.93 2.04 5.68
C ALA A 44 -2.63 3.38 5.97
N TRP A 45 -1.87 4.45 5.75
CA TRP A 45 -2.36 5.79 5.51
C TRP A 45 -2.30 6.06 4.00
N TRP A 46 -3.36 6.61 3.40
CA TRP A 46 -3.34 6.99 1.99
C TRP A 46 -2.37 8.15 1.79
N TYR A 47 -1.26 7.86 1.13
CA TYR A 47 -0.28 8.86 0.69
C TYR A 47 0.61 8.27 -0.42
N PRO A 48 0.79 8.95 -1.55
CA PRO A 48 1.67 8.49 -2.64
C PRO A 48 3.16 8.63 -2.27
N PHE A 49 3.68 7.71 -1.48
CA PHE A 49 5.07 7.71 -1.00
C PHE A 49 6.01 7.01 -2.00
N LEU A 50 6.95 7.78 -2.57
CA LEU A 50 8.03 7.28 -3.46
C LEU A 50 7.51 6.33 -4.56
N ALA A 51 6.48 6.78 -5.27
CA ALA A 51 5.83 5.99 -6.33
C ALA A 51 6.06 6.64 -7.69
N GLU A 52 6.63 5.87 -8.62
CA GLU A 52 6.83 6.27 -10.02
C GLU A 52 6.10 5.29 -10.96
N PRO A 53 5.78 5.71 -12.20
CA PRO A 53 5.94 7.07 -12.73
C PRO A 53 4.92 8.04 -12.12
N VAL A 54 5.34 9.26 -11.78
CA VAL A 54 4.49 10.26 -11.09
C VAL A 54 3.14 10.48 -11.77
N GLU A 55 3.10 10.59 -13.10
CA GLU A 55 1.85 10.84 -13.84
C GLU A 55 0.81 9.74 -13.59
N LYS A 56 1.20 8.47 -13.75
CA LYS A 56 0.30 7.33 -13.53
C LYS A 56 -0.07 7.16 -12.06
N THR A 57 0.90 7.32 -11.17
CA THR A 57 0.67 7.12 -9.73
C THR A 57 -0.19 8.22 -9.11
N ASN A 58 -0.15 9.45 -9.64
CA ASN A 58 -1.12 10.50 -9.29
C ASN A 58 -2.56 10.08 -9.67
N LYS A 59 -2.77 9.55 -10.88
CA LYS A 59 -4.08 9.03 -11.30
C LYS A 59 -4.54 7.89 -10.39
N TRP A 60 -3.73 6.84 -10.26
CA TRP A 60 -4.10 5.65 -9.49
C TRP A 60 -4.37 5.95 -8.02
N SER A 61 -3.59 6.85 -7.43
CA SER A 61 -3.79 7.26 -6.04
C SER A 61 -5.08 8.03 -5.86
N SER A 62 -5.40 8.97 -6.75
CA SER A 62 -6.67 9.71 -6.72
C SER A 62 -7.87 8.77 -6.85
N GLU A 63 -7.86 7.86 -7.83
CA GLU A 63 -8.91 6.84 -8.00
C GLU A 63 -9.07 5.97 -6.74
N THR A 64 -7.95 5.56 -6.15
CA THR A 64 -7.96 4.80 -4.91
C THR A 64 -8.49 5.59 -3.72
N PHE A 65 -8.20 6.88 -3.63
CA PHE A 65 -8.72 7.75 -2.58
C PHE A 65 -10.25 7.76 -2.60
N TYR A 66 -10.84 7.99 -3.78
CA TYR A 66 -12.29 8.03 -3.95
C TYR A 66 -12.94 6.66 -3.74
N GLU A 67 -12.32 5.59 -4.20
CA GLU A 67 -12.82 4.24 -3.95
C GLU A 67 -12.82 3.92 -2.44
N LEU A 68 -11.78 4.28 -1.68
CA LEU A 68 -11.75 4.08 -0.23
C LEU A 68 -12.86 4.87 0.49
N ILE A 69 -13.14 6.09 0.06
CA ILE A 69 -14.27 6.89 0.57
C ILE A 69 -15.61 6.23 0.22
N ARG A 70 -15.75 5.75 -1.03
CA ARG A 70 -16.95 5.04 -1.49
C ARG A 70 -17.19 3.79 -0.66
N LEU A 71 -16.18 2.94 -0.48
CA LEU A 71 -16.25 1.75 0.36
C LEU A 71 -16.67 2.08 1.79
N LYS A 72 -16.06 3.11 2.38
CA LYS A 72 -16.43 3.58 3.71
C LYS A 72 -17.90 3.96 3.80
N ASN A 73 -18.40 4.76 2.85
CA ASN A 73 -19.72 5.41 2.96
C ASN A 73 -20.87 4.55 2.41
N GLU A 74 -20.62 3.78 1.35
CA GLU A 74 -21.65 3.03 0.63
C GLU A 74 -21.65 1.54 1.02
N GLU A 75 -20.49 0.97 1.33
CA GLU A 75 -20.35 -0.45 1.70
C GLU A 75 -20.14 -0.64 3.21
N ASN A 76 -20.15 0.44 4.00
CA ASN A 76 -19.97 0.44 5.45
C ASN A 76 -18.68 -0.27 5.89
N VAL A 77 -17.58 -0.04 5.17
CA VAL A 77 -16.28 -0.60 5.52
C VAL A 77 -15.68 0.21 6.65
N ASP A 78 -16.11 -0.09 7.88
CA ASP A 78 -15.82 0.74 9.05
C ASP A 78 -14.34 0.85 9.38
N CYS A 79 -13.52 -0.15 9.04
CA CYS A 79 -12.06 -0.14 9.23
C CYS A 79 -11.32 0.91 8.39
N ILE A 80 -12.03 1.62 7.51
CA ILE A 80 -11.54 2.81 6.81
C ILE A 80 -12.07 4.05 7.55
N THR A 81 -11.15 4.89 7.99
CA THR A 81 -11.45 6.19 8.62
C THR A 81 -10.77 7.32 7.89
N LEU A 82 -11.27 8.53 8.03
CA LEU A 82 -10.58 9.74 7.60
C LEU A 82 -9.90 10.37 8.83
N ARG A 83 -8.64 10.75 8.68
CA ARG A 83 -7.88 11.42 9.73
C ARG A 83 -7.13 12.59 9.12
N LEU A 84 -6.98 13.66 9.89
CA LEU A 84 -6.07 14.74 9.55
C LEU A 84 -4.63 14.27 9.71
N GLY A 85 -3.78 14.73 8.81
CA GLY A 85 -2.35 14.41 8.78
C GLY A 85 -1.56 15.62 8.32
N ARG A 86 -0.43 15.88 8.99
CA ARG A 86 0.48 16.98 8.69
C ARG A 86 1.83 16.44 8.29
N GLU A 87 2.25 16.80 7.09
CA GLU A 87 3.60 16.54 6.63
C GLU A 87 4.46 17.77 6.84
N TYR A 88 5.61 17.54 7.46
CA TYR A 88 6.60 18.57 7.77
C TYR A 88 7.82 18.39 6.89
N LEU A 89 8.28 19.48 6.29
CA LEU A 89 9.38 19.53 5.34
C LEU A 89 10.42 20.56 5.77
N LYS A 90 11.68 20.16 5.73
CA LYS A 90 12.81 21.05 6.06
C LYS A 90 13.04 22.13 5.01
N GLU A 91 12.62 21.87 3.79
CA GLU A 91 12.78 22.76 2.65
C GLU A 91 11.46 22.87 1.89
N LYS A 92 11.21 24.05 1.32
CA LYS A 92 10.06 24.26 0.46
C LYS A 92 10.24 23.49 -0.86
N CYS A 93 9.17 22.86 -1.33
CA CYS A 93 9.16 22.13 -2.60
C CYS A 93 7.94 22.49 -3.44
N GLU A 94 7.88 21.96 -4.66
CA GLU A 94 6.66 21.96 -5.46
C GLU A 94 5.59 21.10 -4.78
N LEU A 95 4.32 21.44 -5.05
CA LEU A 95 3.21 20.68 -4.49
C LEU A 95 3.08 19.35 -5.23
N PRO A 96 2.72 18.27 -4.52
CA PRO A 96 2.46 17.00 -5.18
C PRO A 96 1.32 17.12 -6.20
N GLY A 97 1.43 16.45 -7.35
CA GLY A 97 0.43 16.53 -8.41
C GLY A 97 -0.97 16.06 -7.99
N TRP A 98 -1.06 15.14 -7.03
CA TRP A 98 -2.32 14.67 -6.44
C TRP A 98 -2.98 15.67 -5.48
N SER A 99 -2.29 16.75 -5.10
CA SER A 99 -2.78 17.72 -4.10
C SER A 99 -4.07 18.43 -4.51
N SER A 100 -4.27 18.66 -5.81
CA SER A 100 -5.49 19.26 -6.36
C SER A 100 -6.65 18.27 -6.53
N GLU A 101 -6.37 16.97 -6.40
CA GLU A 101 -7.34 15.90 -6.65
C GLU A 101 -8.11 15.51 -5.40
N ILE A 102 -7.65 15.90 -4.21
CA ILE A 102 -8.29 15.56 -2.92
C ILE A 102 -9.07 16.74 -2.33
N PRO A 103 -10.16 16.50 -1.57
CA PRO A 103 -11.01 17.57 -1.05
C PRO A 103 -10.33 18.50 -0.03
N HIS A 104 -9.45 17.95 0.82
CA HIS A 104 -8.78 18.70 1.87
C HIS A 104 -7.27 18.64 1.68
N PHE A 105 -6.72 19.72 1.12
CA PHE A 105 -5.29 20.00 1.06
C PHE A 105 -5.06 21.47 1.36
N ARG A 106 -4.16 21.77 2.30
CA ARG A 106 -3.75 23.14 2.58
C ARG A 106 -2.29 23.19 3.02
N ILE A 107 -1.64 24.31 2.71
CA ILE A 107 -0.32 24.62 3.26
C ILE A 107 -0.49 24.99 4.73
N LEU A 108 0.45 24.54 5.57
CA LEU A 108 0.48 24.89 6.98
C LEU A 108 0.84 26.37 7.17
N GLU A 109 0.24 27.00 8.18
CA GLU A 109 0.65 28.33 8.61
C GLU A 109 1.98 28.27 9.38
N ASP A 110 2.74 29.37 9.42
CA ASP A 110 4.01 29.45 10.17
C ASP A 110 3.84 29.05 11.65
N SER A 111 2.66 29.29 12.24
CA SER A 111 2.34 28.92 13.62
C SER A 111 2.13 27.41 13.83
N GLU A 112 1.89 26.67 12.76
CA GLU A 112 1.67 25.21 12.76
C GLU A 112 2.95 24.42 12.43
N ILE A 113 3.99 25.10 11.93
CA ILE A 113 5.30 24.52 11.64
C ILE A 113 6.06 24.30 12.95
N ILE A 114 6.53 23.07 13.14
CA ILE A 114 7.31 22.66 14.32
C ILE A 114 8.80 22.96 14.13
N ASN A 115 9.52 23.06 15.25
CA ASN A 115 10.96 23.35 15.25
C ASN A 115 11.75 22.36 14.36
N GLY A 116 12.65 22.90 13.54
CA GLY A 116 13.48 22.12 12.63
C GLY A 116 12.89 21.91 11.23
N TYR A 117 11.66 22.39 10.99
CA TYR A 117 10.99 22.36 9.69
C TYR A 117 10.65 23.78 9.24
N ASN A 118 10.46 23.97 7.93
CA ASN A 118 10.25 25.29 7.32
C ASN A 118 9.04 25.33 6.37
N PHE A 119 8.43 24.17 6.07
CA PHE A 119 7.32 24.05 5.16
C PHE A 119 6.50 22.80 5.50
N GLY A 120 5.30 22.69 4.95
CA GLY A 120 4.46 21.52 5.17
C GLY A 120 3.04 21.74 4.69
N TRP A 121 2.26 20.66 4.71
CA TRP A 121 0.84 20.68 4.36
C TRP A 121 0.04 19.79 5.28
N GLU A 122 -1.24 20.09 5.39
CA GLU A 122 -2.25 19.25 6.03
C GLU A 122 -3.16 18.65 4.98
N ILE A 123 -3.45 17.35 5.14
CA ILE A 123 -4.45 16.64 4.35
C ILE A 123 -5.39 15.86 5.27
N GLU A 124 -6.62 15.60 4.80
CA GLU A 124 -7.50 14.62 5.39
C GLU A 124 -7.51 13.39 4.49
N ALA A 125 -7.06 12.25 5.00
CA ALA A 125 -6.86 11.06 4.17
C ALA A 125 -7.38 9.77 4.83
N PRO A 126 -7.71 8.75 4.01
CA PRO A 126 -8.01 7.42 4.49
C PRO A 126 -6.89 6.80 5.33
N VAL A 127 -7.28 6.23 6.46
CA VAL A 127 -6.46 5.42 7.37
C VAL A 127 -7.16 4.10 7.58
N ILE A 128 -6.41 3.00 7.42
CA ILE A 128 -6.98 1.67 7.25
C ILE A 128 -6.40 0.70 8.28
N GLU A 129 -7.29 0.03 9.01
CA GLU A 129 -6.92 -1.05 9.94
C GLU A 129 -6.77 -2.35 9.14
N MET A 130 -5.55 -2.64 8.67
CA MET A 130 -5.27 -3.73 7.71
C MET A 130 -5.68 -5.12 8.19
N ASN A 131 -5.60 -5.37 9.49
CA ASN A 131 -6.07 -6.60 10.14
C ASN A 131 -7.59 -6.83 10.02
N HIS A 132 -8.35 -5.77 9.71
CA HIS A 132 -9.78 -5.86 9.39
C HIS A 132 -10.04 -5.73 7.89
N TYR A 133 -9.28 -4.88 7.21
CA TYR A 133 -9.47 -4.61 5.79
C TYR A 133 -9.11 -5.80 4.89
N MET A 134 -8.00 -6.50 5.16
CA MET A 134 -7.59 -7.66 4.37
C MET A 134 -8.61 -8.82 4.44
N PRO A 135 -9.12 -9.22 5.63
CA PRO A 135 -10.25 -10.15 5.72
C PRO A 135 -11.52 -9.66 5.02
N TRP A 136 -11.84 -8.37 5.12
CA TRP A 136 -13.01 -7.80 4.44
C TRP A 136 -12.89 -7.90 2.91
N LEU A 137 -11.71 -7.57 2.35
CA LEU A 137 -11.43 -7.71 0.92
C LEU A 137 -11.59 -9.17 0.46
N LEU A 138 -11.05 -10.12 1.22
CA LEU A 138 -11.19 -11.54 0.91
C LEU A 138 -12.66 -11.98 0.92
N ALA A 139 -13.42 -11.59 1.94
CA ALA A 139 -14.84 -11.91 2.04
C ALA A 139 -15.64 -11.29 0.88
N LYS A 140 -15.30 -10.06 0.45
CA LYS A 140 -15.92 -9.43 -0.73
C LYS A 140 -15.61 -10.21 -2.01
N PHE A 141 -14.35 -10.62 -2.20
CA PHE A 141 -13.92 -11.43 -3.33
C PHE A 141 -14.69 -12.77 -3.40
N GLU A 142 -14.77 -13.49 -2.28
CA GLU A 142 -15.52 -14.76 -2.20
C GLU A 142 -17.02 -14.57 -2.48
N LYS A 143 -17.62 -13.50 -1.93
CA LYS A 143 -19.04 -13.17 -2.15
C LYS A 143 -19.35 -12.88 -3.62
N LEU A 144 -18.39 -12.34 -4.37
CA LEU A 144 -18.50 -12.12 -5.81
C LEU A 144 -18.28 -13.41 -6.64
N GLY A 145 -18.06 -14.55 -5.99
CA GLY A 145 -17.86 -15.85 -6.64
C GLY A 145 -16.41 -16.13 -7.01
N GLY A 146 -15.47 -15.36 -6.48
CA GLY A 146 -14.04 -15.60 -6.63
C GLY A 146 -13.60 -16.90 -5.97
N LEU A 147 -12.68 -17.61 -6.62
CA LEU A 147 -12.05 -18.81 -6.07
C LEU A 147 -10.59 -18.52 -5.72
N TYR A 148 -10.03 -19.23 -4.75
CA TYR A 148 -8.59 -19.17 -4.50
C TYR A 148 -8.02 -20.55 -4.17
N GLU A 149 -6.74 -20.73 -4.47
CA GLU A 149 -5.98 -21.94 -4.21
C GLU A 149 -4.64 -21.58 -3.57
N LEU A 150 -4.34 -22.23 -2.45
CA LEU A 150 -3.02 -22.16 -1.83
C LEU A 150 -2.06 -23.04 -2.61
N ARG A 151 -1.17 -22.41 -3.37
CA ARG A 151 -0.24 -23.10 -4.25
C ARG A 151 1.03 -22.27 -4.46
N GLU A 152 2.16 -22.95 -4.32
CA GLU A 152 3.44 -22.45 -4.78
C GLU A 152 3.67 -22.83 -6.24
N PHE A 153 4.38 -21.98 -6.96
CA PHE A 153 4.79 -22.21 -8.34
C PHE A 153 6.16 -21.56 -8.56
N SER A 154 6.99 -22.21 -9.35
CA SER A 154 8.34 -21.73 -9.66
C SER A 154 8.43 -20.95 -10.96
N SER A 155 7.36 -20.98 -11.76
CA SER A 155 7.35 -20.37 -13.10
C SER A 155 5.93 -20.00 -13.54
N LEU A 156 5.80 -18.96 -14.38
CA LEU A 156 4.50 -18.54 -14.94
C LEU A 156 3.91 -19.56 -15.93
N GLN A 157 4.74 -20.48 -16.44
CA GLN A 157 4.32 -21.56 -17.32
C GLN A 157 3.41 -22.57 -16.57
N GLU A 158 3.65 -22.79 -15.27
CA GLU A 158 2.85 -23.70 -14.42
C GLU A 158 1.45 -23.17 -14.08
N VAL A 159 1.24 -21.86 -14.24
CA VAL A 159 0.00 -21.18 -13.88
C VAL A 159 -1.10 -21.51 -14.91
N PRO A 160 -2.27 -22.03 -14.53
CA PRO A 160 -3.35 -22.33 -15.46
C PRO A 160 -3.94 -21.05 -16.08
N GLY A 161 -4.49 -21.18 -17.30
CA GLY A 161 -5.17 -20.11 -18.01
C GLY A 161 -4.30 -19.39 -19.06
N GLU A 162 -4.97 -18.62 -19.91
CA GLU A 162 -4.36 -17.85 -20.99
C GLU A 162 -4.03 -16.41 -20.57
N ILE A 163 -4.75 -15.89 -19.56
CA ILE A 163 -4.55 -14.54 -19.01
C ILE A 163 -4.19 -14.65 -17.54
N ILE A 164 -3.03 -14.11 -17.20
CA ILE A 164 -2.48 -14.10 -15.85
C ILE A 164 -2.30 -12.64 -15.43
N VAL A 165 -2.73 -12.30 -14.22
CA VAL A 165 -2.37 -11.02 -13.59
C VAL A 165 -1.38 -11.31 -12.46
N ASN A 166 -0.14 -10.85 -12.61
CA ASN A 166 0.93 -11.08 -11.67
C ASN A 166 0.97 -9.98 -10.59
N CYS A 167 0.41 -10.28 -9.41
CA CYS A 167 0.42 -9.42 -8.22
C CYS A 167 1.31 -9.99 -7.09
N CYS A 168 2.38 -10.72 -7.42
CA CYS A 168 3.19 -11.46 -6.44
C CYS A 168 4.06 -10.59 -5.51
N GLY A 169 4.01 -9.26 -5.60
CA GLY A 169 4.91 -8.39 -4.84
C GLY A 169 6.37 -8.76 -5.10
N LEU A 170 7.16 -8.99 -4.04
CA LEU A 170 8.56 -9.41 -4.15
C LEU A 170 8.77 -10.71 -4.93
N GLY A 171 7.76 -11.58 -5.04
CA GLY A 171 7.84 -12.80 -5.85
C GLY A 171 8.06 -12.52 -7.34
N GLY A 172 7.72 -11.32 -7.83
CA GLY A 172 8.03 -10.90 -9.20
C GLY A 172 9.53 -10.91 -9.53
N ARG A 173 10.40 -10.74 -8.53
CA ARG A 173 11.86 -10.77 -8.67
C ARG A 173 12.33 -12.10 -9.24
N ASP A 174 11.82 -13.20 -8.70
CA ASP A 174 12.26 -14.54 -9.09
C ASP A 174 11.42 -15.06 -10.27
N LEU A 175 10.10 -14.84 -10.25
CA LEU A 175 9.18 -15.31 -11.28
C LEU A 175 9.39 -14.63 -12.65
N CYS A 176 9.85 -13.38 -12.66
CA CYS A 176 10.05 -12.58 -13.87
C CYS A 176 11.51 -12.14 -14.07
N ASN A 177 12.44 -12.65 -13.24
CA ASN A 177 13.85 -12.22 -13.22
C ASN A 177 14.02 -10.68 -13.12
N ASP A 178 13.10 -10.01 -12.45
CA ASP A 178 13.12 -8.55 -12.26
C ASP A 178 14.11 -8.19 -11.14
N ARG A 179 15.33 -7.78 -11.53
CA ARG A 179 16.39 -7.41 -10.59
C ARG A 179 16.28 -5.97 -10.06
N GLU A 180 15.39 -5.16 -10.64
CA GLU A 180 15.07 -3.83 -10.13
C GLU A 180 14.18 -3.91 -8.89
N LEU A 181 13.40 -4.99 -8.78
CA LEU A 181 12.60 -5.28 -7.60
C LEU A 181 13.47 -5.74 -6.42
N ARG A 182 13.45 -4.97 -5.34
CA ARG A 182 14.26 -5.14 -4.13
C ARG A 182 13.41 -4.98 -2.86
N PRO A 183 13.75 -5.67 -1.76
CA PRO A 183 13.08 -5.44 -0.50
C PRO A 183 13.51 -4.10 0.08
N VAL A 184 12.54 -3.39 0.66
CA VAL A 184 12.82 -2.31 1.61
C VAL A 184 12.17 -2.69 2.93
N ARG A 185 12.99 -3.20 3.85
CA ARG A 185 12.55 -3.62 5.18
C ARG A 185 12.03 -2.41 5.96
N GLY A 186 10.88 -2.59 6.58
CA GLY A 186 10.23 -1.61 7.44
C GLY A 186 9.76 -2.23 8.74
N GLN A 187 10.23 -1.67 9.84
CA GLN A 187 9.72 -1.95 11.18
C GLN A 187 8.77 -0.83 11.61
N VAL A 188 7.73 -1.22 12.36
CA VAL A 188 6.75 -0.32 12.97
C VAL A 188 6.52 -0.69 14.43
N VAL A 189 6.08 0.28 15.22
CA VAL A 189 5.67 0.12 16.62
C VAL A 189 4.20 0.51 16.75
N TYR A 190 3.43 -0.25 17.51
CA TYR A 190 2.01 0.03 17.79
C TYR A 190 1.86 0.55 19.21
N ILE A 191 1.13 1.66 19.38
CA ILE A 191 0.90 2.32 20.66
C ILE A 191 -0.59 2.62 20.88
N LYS A 192 -1.09 2.40 22.10
CA LYS A 192 -2.45 2.79 22.53
C LYS A 192 -2.47 4.22 23.07
N GLN A 193 -2.24 5.17 22.17
CA GLN A 193 -2.31 6.60 22.46
C GLN A 193 -2.67 7.34 21.18
N ASP A 194 -3.68 8.21 21.23
CA ASP A 194 -4.10 9.00 20.07
C ASP A 194 -3.35 10.35 20.02
N PRO A 195 -2.55 10.62 18.97
CA PRO A 195 -1.85 11.90 18.77
C PRO A 195 -2.78 13.04 18.28
N GLY A 196 -4.08 12.77 18.09
CA GLY A 196 -5.10 13.69 17.56
C GLY A 196 -5.11 13.75 16.03
N PHE A 197 -3.95 13.99 15.43
CA PHE A 197 -3.71 13.99 13.99
C PHE A 197 -2.38 13.28 13.68
N GLY A 198 -2.25 12.78 12.46
CA GLY A 198 -1.02 12.13 12.01
C GLY A 198 0.08 13.15 11.73
N ARG A 199 1.31 12.82 12.07
CA ARG A 199 2.50 13.65 11.81
C ARG A 199 3.46 12.88 10.94
N PHE A 200 4.04 13.53 9.93
CA PHE A 200 4.86 12.86 8.92
C PHE A 200 6.11 13.68 8.59
N ASP A 201 7.25 13.00 8.48
CA ASP A 201 8.42 13.40 7.71
C ASP A 201 8.72 12.23 6.76
N GLN A 202 8.43 12.43 5.48
CA GLN A 202 8.49 11.37 4.47
C GLN A 202 9.72 11.46 3.57
N LYS A 203 10.81 12.08 4.04
CA LYS A 203 12.10 11.94 3.36
C LYS A 203 12.72 10.57 3.71
N PRO A 204 13.37 9.86 2.76
CA PRO A 204 13.96 8.55 3.03
C PRO A 204 14.89 8.51 4.25
N GLU A 205 15.68 9.55 4.46
CA GLU A 205 16.70 9.63 5.53
C GLU A 205 16.07 9.89 6.90
N THR A 206 14.98 10.67 6.94
CA THR A 206 14.30 11.10 8.16
C THR A 206 12.94 10.44 8.35
N LEU A 207 12.63 9.39 7.57
CA LEU A 207 11.32 8.73 7.55
C LEU A 207 10.77 8.52 8.95
N THR A 208 9.71 9.26 9.25
CA THR A 208 9.02 9.25 10.54
C THR A 208 7.55 9.51 10.31
N TYR A 209 6.68 8.74 10.95
CA TYR A 209 5.25 8.96 10.90
C TYR A 209 4.55 8.47 12.16
N THR A 210 3.49 9.18 12.52
CA THR A 210 2.48 8.76 13.48
C THR A 210 1.15 8.66 12.73
N ILE A 211 0.61 7.44 12.61
CA ILE A 211 -0.63 7.18 11.88
C ILE A 211 -1.70 6.78 12.89
N PRO A 212 -2.66 7.67 13.21
CA PRO A 212 -3.63 7.42 14.25
C PRO A 212 -4.80 6.58 13.71
N ARG A 213 -4.63 5.25 13.68
CA ARG A 213 -5.77 4.36 13.44
C ARG A 213 -6.66 4.31 14.68
N ARG A 214 -7.86 3.75 14.54
CA ARG A 214 -8.81 3.65 15.66
C ARG A 214 -8.37 2.65 16.73
N ASP A 215 -7.77 1.54 16.32
CA ASP A 215 -7.30 0.48 17.21
C ASP A 215 -6.02 0.88 17.95
N VAL A 216 -5.05 1.43 17.23
CA VAL A 216 -3.74 1.86 17.72
C VAL A 216 -3.21 3.01 16.86
N THR A 217 -2.26 3.78 17.39
CA THR A 217 -1.40 4.59 16.55
C THR A 217 -0.23 3.74 16.05
N VAL A 218 0.03 3.79 14.75
CA VAL A 218 1.22 3.17 14.15
C VAL A 218 2.34 4.20 14.11
N LEU A 219 3.42 3.90 14.80
CA LEU A 219 4.67 4.65 14.76
C LEU A 219 5.58 3.97 13.75
N GLY A 220 6.11 4.75 12.83
CA GLY A 220 7.15 4.23 11.96
C GLY A 220 8.06 5.33 11.45
N GLY A 221 9.02 5.00 10.63
CA GLY A 221 9.41 3.62 10.38
C GLY A 221 10.82 3.55 9.81
N THR A 222 11.31 2.34 9.65
CA THR A 222 12.56 2.11 8.92
C THR A 222 12.29 1.90 7.43
N ALA A 223 13.30 2.20 6.61
CA ALA A 223 13.34 1.95 5.17
C ALA A 223 14.73 1.41 4.78
N GLN A 224 15.04 0.19 5.21
CA GLN A 224 16.35 -0.44 4.98
C GLN A 224 16.34 -1.19 3.64
N LYS A 225 17.05 -0.65 2.65
CA LYS A 225 17.16 -1.21 1.29
C LYS A 225 17.96 -2.51 1.29
N ASP A 226 17.55 -3.46 0.46
CA ASP A 226 18.22 -4.77 0.26
C ASP A 226 18.29 -5.66 1.52
N ASP A 227 17.56 -5.29 2.57
CA ASP A 227 17.46 -6.06 3.80
C ASP A 227 16.28 -7.04 3.71
N TRP A 228 16.58 -8.32 3.87
CA TRP A 228 15.63 -9.44 3.77
C TRP A 228 15.20 -9.98 5.13
N GLU A 229 15.72 -9.45 6.24
CA GLU A 229 15.40 -9.97 7.56
C GLU A 229 14.02 -9.54 8.04
N GLU A 230 13.21 -10.50 8.47
CA GLU A 230 11.86 -10.24 9.01
C GLU A 230 11.85 -10.20 10.55
N ASN A 231 13.00 -10.40 11.20
CA ASN A 231 13.12 -10.34 12.65
C ASN A 231 13.03 -8.91 13.16
N ILE A 232 12.34 -8.69 14.28
CA ILE A 232 12.33 -7.39 14.97
C ILE A 232 13.73 -7.08 15.52
N ARG A 233 14.19 -5.85 15.33
CA ARG A 233 15.47 -5.34 15.84
C ARG A 233 15.23 -4.28 16.92
N PRO A 234 15.71 -4.48 18.17
CA PRO A 234 15.53 -3.49 19.24
C PRO A 234 16.08 -2.10 18.91
N GLU A 235 17.19 -2.03 18.18
CA GLU A 235 17.81 -0.78 17.73
C GLU A 235 16.92 -0.01 16.74
N ASP A 236 16.18 -0.71 15.89
CA ASP A 236 15.20 -0.09 14.98
C ASP A 236 14.00 0.44 15.76
N THR A 237 13.54 -0.29 16.78
CA THR A 237 12.47 0.17 17.69
C THR A 237 12.90 1.47 18.38
N GLU A 238 14.10 1.52 18.96
CA GLU A 238 14.59 2.71 19.66
C GLU A 238 14.74 3.90 18.69
N THR A 239 15.21 3.65 17.46
CA THR A 239 15.30 4.67 16.42
C THR A 239 13.93 5.24 16.06
N ILE A 240 12.91 4.38 15.90
CA ILE A 240 11.54 4.82 15.61
C ILE A 240 10.99 5.67 16.76
N LEU A 241 11.15 5.22 18.00
CA LEU A 241 10.65 5.93 19.18
C LEU A 241 11.30 7.31 19.32
N SER A 242 12.63 7.38 19.21
CA SER A 242 13.37 8.64 19.32
C SER A 242 12.91 9.67 18.28
N LYS A 243 12.77 9.24 17.02
CA LYS A 243 12.27 10.12 15.94
C LYS A 243 10.82 10.55 16.17
N CYS A 244 9.97 9.63 16.63
CA CYS A 244 8.57 9.96 16.91
C CYS A 244 8.43 10.92 18.08
N GLU A 245 9.28 10.85 19.11
CA GLU A 245 9.30 11.78 20.24
C GLU A 245 9.73 13.19 19.82
N GLU A 246 10.59 13.33 18.80
CA GLU A 246 10.93 14.65 18.22
C GLU A 246 9.71 15.30 17.54
N LEU A 247 8.88 14.51 16.83
CA LEU A 247 7.65 15.00 16.17
C LEU A 247 6.47 15.13 17.13
N TRP A 248 6.42 14.27 18.15
CA TRP A 248 5.32 14.13 19.10
C TRP A 248 5.86 13.96 20.52
N PRO A 249 6.26 15.06 21.18
CA PRO A 249 6.87 15.02 22.51
C PRO A 249 5.99 14.43 23.62
N GLU A 250 4.67 14.40 23.42
CA GLU A 250 3.70 13.81 24.36
C GLU A 250 3.59 12.28 24.25
N LEU A 251 4.35 11.65 23.34
CA LEU A 251 4.41 10.19 23.19
C LEU A 251 4.80 9.54 24.52
N ASN A 252 4.00 8.57 24.96
CA ASN A 252 4.26 7.80 26.16
C ASN A 252 4.57 6.34 25.82
N ARG A 253 5.85 5.96 25.97
CA ARG A 253 6.35 4.60 25.68
C ARG A 253 5.66 3.49 26.49
N ASP A 254 5.05 3.79 27.65
CA ASP A 254 4.31 2.79 28.45
C ASP A 254 3.06 2.25 27.73
N ASN A 255 2.59 2.96 26.70
CA ASN A 255 1.42 2.55 25.92
C ASN A 255 1.77 1.63 24.73
N ILE A 256 3.03 1.21 24.56
CA ILE A 256 3.45 0.32 23.46
C ILE A 256 2.77 -1.05 23.64
N VAL A 257 2.15 -1.52 22.56
CA VAL A 257 1.39 -2.80 22.55
C VAL A 257 1.90 -3.81 21.54
N GLY A 258 2.85 -3.45 20.68
CA GLY A 258 3.46 -4.40 19.75
C GLY A 258 4.41 -3.76 18.75
N THR A 259 5.03 -4.62 17.96
CA THR A 259 5.96 -4.27 16.87
C THR A 259 5.79 -5.25 15.73
N ALA A 260 5.99 -4.80 14.49
CA ALA A 260 5.95 -5.66 13.31
C ALA A 260 7.00 -5.24 12.29
N VAL A 261 7.38 -6.18 11.43
CA VAL A 261 8.33 -5.99 10.33
C VAL A 261 7.70 -6.47 9.03
N GLY A 262 7.90 -5.72 7.95
CA GLY A 262 7.46 -6.11 6.61
C GLY A 262 8.48 -5.72 5.55
N LEU A 263 8.53 -6.50 4.46
CA LEU A 263 9.44 -6.27 3.33
C LEU A 263 8.66 -5.62 2.18
N ARG A 264 8.80 -4.30 2.02
CA ARG A 264 8.11 -3.56 0.95
C ARG A 264 8.68 -3.99 -0.41
N PRO A 265 7.83 -4.33 -1.40
CA PRO A 265 8.27 -4.70 -2.75
C PRO A 265 8.66 -3.46 -3.55
N SER A 266 9.85 -2.91 -3.31
CA SER A 266 10.29 -1.66 -3.91
C SER A 266 10.87 -1.88 -5.30
N ARG A 267 10.40 -1.12 -6.27
CA ARG A 267 10.98 -0.96 -7.61
C ARG A 267 11.10 0.54 -7.89
N TYR A 268 11.91 0.94 -8.87
CA TYR A 268 11.97 2.36 -9.25
C TYR A 268 10.59 2.83 -9.72
N GLU A 269 10.02 2.15 -10.71
CA GLU A 269 8.64 2.34 -11.17
C GLU A 269 7.76 1.16 -10.79
N VAL A 270 6.49 1.41 -10.49
CA VAL A 270 5.47 0.36 -10.42
C VAL A 270 5.39 -0.32 -11.78
N ARG A 271 5.52 -1.65 -11.78
CA ARG A 271 5.42 -2.44 -13.01
C ARG A 271 3.95 -2.80 -13.24
N LEU A 272 3.26 -1.95 -14.02
CA LEU A 272 1.91 -2.17 -14.53
C LEU A 272 1.93 -2.14 -16.06
N GLU A 273 2.06 -3.32 -16.67
CA GLU A 273 2.22 -3.49 -18.12
C GLU A 273 1.79 -4.90 -18.56
N GLU A 274 1.55 -5.08 -19.87
CA GLU A 274 1.22 -6.37 -20.50
C GLU A 274 2.45 -6.96 -21.21
N GLU A 275 2.67 -8.27 -21.07
CA GLU A 275 3.71 -9.05 -21.74
C GLU A 275 3.15 -10.39 -22.23
N MET A 276 3.61 -10.87 -23.39
CA MET A 276 3.32 -12.23 -23.88
C MET A 276 4.43 -13.19 -23.48
N ILE A 277 4.14 -14.11 -22.55
CA ILE A 277 5.10 -15.07 -22.00
C ILE A 277 4.65 -16.49 -22.32
N ASN A 278 5.41 -17.19 -23.18
CA ASN A 278 5.13 -18.58 -23.59
C ASN A 278 3.69 -18.81 -24.08
N GLY A 279 3.18 -17.87 -24.89
CA GLY A 279 1.83 -17.95 -25.44
C GLY A 279 0.71 -17.53 -24.48
N LYS A 280 1.04 -17.09 -23.26
CA LYS A 280 0.09 -16.53 -22.30
C LYS A 280 0.23 -15.03 -22.23
N LYS A 281 -0.90 -14.33 -22.05
CA LYS A 281 -0.95 -12.91 -21.75
C LYS A 281 -0.73 -12.74 -20.25
N VAL A 282 0.31 -12.00 -19.88
CA VAL A 282 0.65 -11.70 -18.49
C VAL A 282 0.57 -10.20 -18.28
N ILE A 283 -0.24 -9.76 -17.33
CA ILE A 283 -0.30 -8.36 -16.92
C ILE A 283 0.38 -8.26 -15.56
N HIS A 284 1.45 -7.49 -15.48
CA HIS A 284 2.19 -7.27 -14.24
C HIS A 284 1.49 -6.20 -13.40
N ASN A 285 1.50 -6.37 -12.07
CA ASN A 285 0.99 -5.40 -11.12
C ASN A 285 1.73 -5.56 -9.78
N TYR A 286 3.00 -5.15 -9.75
CA TYR A 286 3.87 -5.22 -8.56
C TYR A 286 4.91 -4.09 -8.55
N GLY A 287 5.72 -4.01 -7.49
CA GLY A 287 6.73 -2.96 -7.35
C GLY A 287 6.25 -1.69 -6.62
N HIS A 288 5.12 -1.78 -5.91
CA HIS A 288 4.48 -0.63 -5.25
C HIS A 288 5.24 -0.02 -4.06
N GLY A 289 6.34 -0.62 -3.61
CA GLY A 289 7.09 -0.13 -2.46
C GLY A 289 6.19 0.07 -1.23
N GLY A 290 6.19 1.28 -0.67
CA GLY A 290 5.35 1.68 0.45
C GLY A 290 3.93 2.12 0.08
N ALA A 291 3.61 2.23 -1.21
CA ALA A 291 2.36 2.80 -1.73
C ALA A 291 1.33 1.73 -2.15
N GLY A 292 1.52 0.46 -1.78
CA GLY A 292 0.66 -0.64 -2.23
C GLY A 292 -0.83 -0.45 -1.96
N VAL A 293 -1.18 0.06 -0.77
CA VAL A 293 -2.59 0.38 -0.45
C VAL A 293 -3.05 1.63 -1.20
N THR A 294 -2.23 2.68 -1.21
CA THR A 294 -2.49 3.95 -1.88
C THR A 294 -2.81 3.81 -3.38
N LEU A 295 -2.23 2.82 -4.06
CA LEU A 295 -2.39 2.63 -5.51
C LEU A 295 -3.33 1.46 -5.86
N SER A 296 -3.79 0.71 -4.86
CA SER A 296 -4.38 -0.63 -5.05
C SER A 296 -5.61 -0.67 -5.98
N TRP A 297 -6.53 0.28 -5.87
CA TRP A 297 -7.77 0.28 -6.63
C TRP A 297 -7.61 0.91 -8.01
N GLY A 298 -6.85 2.01 -8.12
CA GLY A 298 -6.55 2.62 -9.42
C GLY A 298 -5.73 1.71 -10.34
N CYS A 299 -4.74 0.98 -9.78
CA CYS A 299 -4.03 -0.06 -10.54
C CYS A 299 -4.96 -1.21 -10.96
N ALA A 300 -5.91 -1.60 -10.09
CA ALA A 300 -6.90 -2.63 -10.42
C ALA A 300 -7.83 -2.18 -11.57
N ASP A 301 -8.23 -0.91 -11.58
CA ASP A 301 -9.06 -0.32 -12.62
C ASP A 301 -8.33 -0.27 -13.97
N GLU A 302 -7.05 0.15 -14.01
CA GLU A 302 -6.24 0.14 -15.24
C GLU A 302 -6.10 -1.29 -15.83
N ILE A 303 -5.96 -2.32 -15.00
CA ILE A 303 -5.88 -3.72 -15.47
C ILE A 303 -7.18 -4.16 -16.13
N VAL A 304 -8.33 -3.80 -15.56
CA VAL A 304 -9.63 -4.07 -16.17
C VAL A 304 -9.75 -3.39 -17.53
N GLU A 305 -9.31 -2.14 -17.65
CA GLU A 305 -9.29 -1.38 -18.91
C GLU A 305 -8.40 -2.06 -19.96
N MET A 306 -7.17 -2.43 -19.59
CA MET A 306 -6.23 -3.14 -20.48
C MET A 306 -6.84 -4.43 -21.05
N ILE A 307 -7.46 -5.25 -20.19
CA ILE A 307 -8.09 -6.50 -20.62
C ILE A 307 -9.26 -6.21 -21.56
N LYS A 308 -10.14 -5.26 -21.22
CA LYS A 308 -11.31 -4.93 -22.06
C LYS A 308 -10.91 -4.39 -23.43
N ILE A 309 -9.91 -3.51 -23.51
CA ILE A 309 -9.39 -2.98 -24.79
C ILE A 309 -8.86 -4.12 -25.64
N SER A 310 -8.09 -5.03 -25.04
CA SER A 310 -7.51 -6.17 -25.76
C SER A 310 -8.54 -7.18 -26.29
N MET A 311 -9.79 -7.13 -25.82
CA MET A 311 -10.91 -7.96 -26.26
C MET A 311 -11.80 -7.30 -27.32
N GLN A 312 -11.65 -6.00 -27.56
CA GLN A 312 -12.41 -5.27 -28.58
C GLN A 312 -11.73 -5.28 -29.97
N ILE A 313 -10.57 -5.92 -30.07
CA ILE A 313 -9.78 -6.13 -31.30
C ILE A 313 -9.88 -7.60 -31.69
#